data_AF-A0A5A7SFT2-F1
#
_entry.id   AF-A0A5A7SFT2-F1
#
_cell.length_a   1.000
_cell.length_b   1.000
_cell.length_c   1.000
_cell.angle_alpha   90.00
_cell.angle_beta   90.00
_cell.angle_gamma   90.00
#
_symmetry.space_group_name_H-M   'P 1'
#
loop_
_entity.id
_entity.type
_entity.pdbx_description
1 polymer ?
#
loop_
_entity_poly.entity_id
_entity_poly.type
_entity_poly.pdbx_seq_one_letter_code
_entity_poly.pdbx_strand_id
1 'polypeptide(L)'
;MIDIDHQINAVSRTVGSRVLDAGEARVITVSQTYPTDVDDLWDACTNPERIPRWFLPISGDLRLGGTYQFDGNAGGTIEKCDPPSSFAATWEYGGEVSWIEVTVSAVGDDKAQFTLEHIAHVDDERWTEFGPGAVGVGWDGGMLGLANYLASGQGLDPQESMEWQISDEGKRFNTLSSTQWRDAAIAAGEDQAAATAAADRTTAAYTATPE
;
A
#
# COMPACT_ATOMS: atom_id res chain seq x y z
N MET A 1 17.16 7.31 11.67
CA MET A 1 16.70 6.02 12.19
C MET A 1 15.19 6.08 12.19
N ILE A 2 14.56 5.17 11.46
CA ILE A 2 13.11 5.13 11.27
C ILE A 2 12.47 4.74 12.61
N ASP A 3 11.57 5.57 13.14
CA ASP A 3 10.75 5.19 14.28
C ASP A 3 9.62 4.28 13.78
N ILE A 4 9.90 2.97 13.79
CA ILE A 4 8.99 1.93 13.29
C ILE A 4 7.65 1.97 14.04
N ASP A 5 7.68 2.16 15.36
CA ASP A 5 6.46 2.16 16.17
C ASP A 5 5.61 3.39 15.85
N HIS A 6 6.23 4.56 15.69
CA HIS A 6 5.53 5.75 15.24
C HIS A 6 4.88 5.53 13.88
N GLN A 7 5.64 5.02 12.89
CA GLN A 7 5.11 4.84 11.54
C GLN A 7 3.97 3.80 11.50
N ILE A 8 4.11 2.66 12.19
CA ILE A 8 3.05 1.63 12.23
C ILE A 8 1.74 2.20 12.78
N ASN A 9 1.84 3.02 13.84
CA ASN A 9 0.69 3.65 14.50
C ASN A 9 0.12 4.84 13.72
N ALA A 10 0.90 5.47 12.84
CA ALA A 10 0.44 6.58 12.01
C ALA A 10 -0.48 6.13 10.85
N VAL A 11 -0.43 4.86 10.46
CA VAL A 11 -1.23 4.28 9.39
C VAL A 11 -2.54 3.69 9.94
N SER A 12 -3.67 4.18 9.44
CA SER A 12 -4.99 3.56 9.66
C SER A 12 -5.23 2.47 8.62
N ARG A 13 -5.81 1.35 9.06
CA ARG A 13 -6.05 0.15 8.24
C ARG A 13 -7.47 -0.35 8.46
N THR A 14 -8.19 -0.62 7.38
CA THR A 14 -9.50 -1.28 7.45
C THR A 14 -9.63 -2.36 6.39
N VAL A 15 -10.47 -3.34 6.68
CA VAL A 15 -10.84 -4.41 5.76
C VAL A 15 -12.36 -4.35 5.58
N GLY A 16 -12.83 -4.52 4.35
CA GLY A 16 -14.24 -4.52 4.02
C GLY A 16 -14.53 -5.30 2.74
N SER A 17 -15.76 -5.19 2.26
CA SER A 17 -16.16 -5.72 0.97
C SER A 17 -17.00 -4.72 0.18
N ARG A 18 -16.99 -4.87 -1.14
CA ARG A 18 -17.78 -4.08 -2.07
C ARG A 18 -18.42 -5.00 -3.09
N VAL A 19 -19.67 -4.72 -3.46
CA VAL A 19 -20.33 -5.42 -4.57
C VAL A 19 -19.99 -4.68 -5.86
N LEU A 20 -19.36 -5.38 -6.79
CA LEU A 20 -19.10 -4.95 -8.17
C LEU A 20 -19.94 -5.79 -9.13
N ASP A 21 -20.00 -5.39 -10.40
CA ASP A 21 -20.76 -6.14 -11.43
C ASP A 21 -20.30 -7.60 -11.56
N ALA A 22 -19.03 -7.88 -11.29
CA ALA A 22 -18.43 -9.22 -11.32
C ALA A 22 -18.59 -10.01 -10.00
N GLY A 23 -19.23 -9.45 -8.98
CA GLY A 23 -19.48 -10.11 -7.69
C GLY A 23 -18.96 -9.33 -6.49
N GLU A 24 -18.92 -9.98 -5.33
CA GLU A 24 -18.30 -9.41 -4.14
C GLU A 24 -16.77 -9.32 -4.32
N ALA A 25 -16.21 -8.18 -3.95
CA ALA A 25 -14.78 -7.91 -3.93
C ALA A 25 -14.35 -7.59 -2.50
N ARG A 26 -13.15 -8.04 -2.12
CA ARG A 26 -12.51 -7.66 -0.86
C ARG A 26 -11.83 -6.31 -1.05
N VAL A 27 -11.94 -5.47 -0.04
CA VAL A 27 -11.33 -4.13 -0.03
C VAL A 27 -10.44 -4.03 1.19
N ILE A 28 -9.19 -3.66 0.98
CA ILE A 28 -8.35 -3.14 2.06
C ILE A 28 -8.14 -1.65 1.86
N THR A 29 -8.15 -0.91 2.96
CA THR A 29 -7.92 0.54 2.93
C THR A 29 -6.75 0.87 3.84
N VAL A 30 -5.80 1.66 3.32
CA VAL A 30 -4.75 2.29 4.12
C VAL A 30 -4.88 3.80 4.03
N SER A 31 -4.64 4.49 5.14
CA SER A 31 -4.55 5.96 5.12
C SER A 31 -3.55 6.50 6.14
N GLN A 32 -2.93 7.63 5.80
CA GLN A 32 -2.02 8.37 6.68
C GLN A 32 -2.11 9.86 6.36
N THR A 33 -2.04 10.69 7.40
CA THR A 33 -1.93 12.15 7.26
C THR A 33 -0.46 12.56 7.29
N TYR A 34 -0.08 13.43 6.36
CA TYR A 34 1.27 13.96 6.21
C TYR A 34 1.32 15.46 6.49
N PRO A 35 2.46 16.00 6.99
CA PRO A 35 2.65 17.44 7.22
C PRO A 35 3.02 18.16 5.92
N THR A 36 2.17 18.02 4.90
CA THR A 36 2.28 18.73 3.61
C THR A 36 0.88 19.05 3.09
N ASP A 37 0.76 19.94 2.10
CA ASP A 37 -0.51 20.29 1.48
C ASP A 37 -0.98 19.26 0.43
N VAL A 38 -2.21 19.45 -0.07
CA VAL A 38 -2.84 18.54 -1.05
C VAL A 38 -2.08 18.54 -2.37
N ASP A 39 -1.59 19.70 -2.81
CA ASP A 39 -0.93 19.83 -4.11
C ASP A 39 0.42 19.11 -4.10
N ASP A 40 1.21 19.24 -3.03
CA ASP A 40 2.47 18.53 -2.88
C ASP A 40 2.28 17.02 -2.69
N LEU A 41 1.31 16.60 -1.89
CA LEU A 41 1.00 15.18 -1.71
C LEU A 41 0.51 14.55 -3.02
N TRP A 42 -0.36 15.25 -3.75
CA TRP A 42 -0.83 14.82 -5.06
C TRP A 42 0.32 14.68 -6.07
N ASP A 43 1.20 15.68 -6.14
CA ASP A 43 2.38 15.64 -7.03
C ASP A 43 3.34 14.51 -6.63
N ALA A 44 3.56 14.26 -5.34
CA ALA A 44 4.35 13.11 -4.87
C ALA A 44 3.80 11.76 -5.35
N CYS A 45 2.47 11.63 -5.44
CA CYS A 45 1.79 10.40 -5.86
C CYS A 45 1.61 10.24 -7.38
N THR A 46 1.72 11.32 -8.15
CA THR A 46 1.37 11.30 -9.59
C THR A 46 2.50 11.71 -10.53
N ASN A 47 3.56 12.34 -10.01
CA ASN A 47 4.68 12.79 -10.80
C ASN A 47 5.71 11.65 -11.03
N PRO A 48 6.00 11.27 -12.29
CA PRO A 48 6.95 10.20 -12.58
C PRO A 48 8.38 10.46 -12.13
N GLU A 49 8.76 11.71 -11.85
CA GLU A 49 10.07 12.05 -11.29
C GLU A 49 10.12 11.89 -9.77
N ARG A 50 8.95 11.93 -9.10
CA ARG A 50 8.81 11.85 -7.64
C ARG A 50 8.43 10.45 -7.15
N ILE A 51 7.56 9.73 -7.84
CA ILE A 51 7.14 8.36 -7.46
C ILE A 51 8.36 7.44 -7.20
N PRO A 52 9.39 7.40 -8.07
CA PRO A 52 10.55 6.54 -7.85
C PRO A 52 11.40 6.93 -6.63
N ARG A 53 11.16 8.09 -6.02
CA ARG A 53 11.90 8.56 -4.84
C ARG A 53 11.41 7.91 -3.56
N TRP A 54 10.23 7.29 -3.55
CA TRP A 54 9.65 6.75 -2.33
C TRP A 54 8.97 5.39 -2.52
N PHE A 55 8.70 5.00 -3.76
CA PHE A 55 8.10 3.72 -4.10
C PHE A 55 9.01 2.90 -5.02
N LEU A 56 8.59 2.65 -6.26
CA LEU A 56 9.33 1.90 -7.25
C LEU A 56 9.52 2.72 -8.53
N PRO A 57 10.57 2.45 -9.34
CA PRO A 57 10.68 3.00 -10.67
C PRO A 57 9.42 2.69 -11.48
N ILE A 58 8.91 3.70 -12.18
CA ILE A 58 7.66 3.62 -12.95
C ILE A 58 7.93 4.03 -14.40
N SER A 59 7.32 3.31 -15.34
CA SER A 59 7.38 3.60 -16.77
C SER A 59 6.01 3.43 -17.43
N GLY A 60 5.85 3.94 -18.66
CA GLY A 60 4.63 3.80 -19.44
C GLY A 60 4.09 5.12 -20.00
N ASP A 61 2.82 5.13 -20.36
CA ASP A 61 2.06 6.29 -20.82
C ASP A 61 1.20 6.81 -19.66
N LEU A 62 1.82 7.64 -18.80
CA LEU A 62 1.26 8.05 -17.51
C LEU A 62 0.23 9.18 -17.65
N ARG A 63 -0.84 8.90 -18.39
CA ARG A 63 -1.99 9.78 -18.59
C ARG A 63 -3.27 8.97 -18.49
N LEU A 64 -4.41 9.65 -18.37
CA LEU A 64 -5.73 9.00 -18.40
C LEU A 64 -5.89 8.11 -19.64
N GLY A 65 -6.26 6.84 -19.41
CA GLY A 65 -6.41 5.79 -20.42
C GLY A 65 -5.09 5.20 -20.92
N GLY A 66 -3.95 5.64 -20.40
CA GLY A 66 -2.63 5.07 -20.69
C GLY A 66 -2.24 3.99 -19.67
N THR A 67 -1.09 3.36 -19.90
CA THR A 67 -0.59 2.23 -19.11
C THR A 67 0.59 2.63 -18.23
N TYR A 68 0.76 1.96 -17.10
CA TYR A 68 1.94 2.09 -16.25
C TYR A 68 2.54 0.71 -15.91
N GLN A 69 3.81 0.71 -15.54
CA GLN A 69 4.52 -0.47 -15.06
C GLN A 69 5.53 -0.07 -13.99
N PHE A 70 5.45 -0.70 -12.81
CA PHE A 70 6.50 -0.64 -11.80
C PHE A 70 7.55 -1.72 -12.05
N ASP A 71 8.84 -1.37 -11.92
CA ASP A 71 9.93 -2.31 -12.15
C ASP A 71 9.85 -3.51 -11.18
N GLY A 72 9.81 -4.72 -11.75
CA GLY A 72 9.71 -5.97 -10.99
C GLY A 72 8.39 -6.18 -10.24
N ASN A 73 7.38 -5.35 -10.48
CA ASN A 73 6.12 -5.36 -9.74
C ASN A 73 4.92 -5.19 -10.70
N ALA A 74 3.79 -4.70 -10.20
CA ALA A 74 2.56 -4.57 -10.96
C ALA A 74 2.62 -3.48 -12.04
N GLY A 75 1.84 -3.70 -13.09
CA GLY A 75 1.47 -2.66 -14.04
C GLY A 75 -0.04 -2.42 -14.01
N GLY A 76 -0.54 -1.68 -15.00
CA GLY A 76 -1.98 -1.50 -15.17
C GLY A 76 -2.34 -0.35 -16.09
N THR A 77 -3.62 -0.01 -16.10
CA THR A 77 -4.22 1.07 -16.90
C THR A 77 -4.80 2.13 -15.98
N ILE A 78 -4.53 3.40 -16.27
CA ILE A 78 -5.08 4.54 -15.54
C ILE A 78 -6.52 4.78 -16.02
N GLU A 79 -7.50 4.42 -15.19
CA GLU A 79 -8.92 4.42 -15.56
C GLU A 79 -9.60 5.76 -15.25
N LYS A 80 -9.19 6.43 -14.17
CA LYS A 80 -9.70 7.73 -13.74
C LYS A 80 -8.57 8.60 -13.20
N CYS A 81 -8.67 9.89 -13.42
CA CYS A 81 -7.76 10.88 -12.83
C CYS A 81 -8.51 12.22 -12.73
N ASP A 82 -8.69 12.70 -11.50
CA ASP A 82 -9.34 13.97 -11.16
C ASP A 82 -8.41 14.79 -10.25
N PRO A 83 -7.40 15.48 -10.84
CA PRO A 83 -6.42 16.23 -10.07
C PRO A 83 -7.04 17.41 -9.30
N PRO A 84 -6.52 17.75 -8.11
CA PRO A 84 -5.45 17.08 -7.35
C PRO A 84 -6.01 16.08 -6.32
N SER A 85 -7.16 15.47 -6.57
CA SER A 85 -7.97 14.82 -5.53
C SER A 85 -7.99 13.30 -5.60
N SER A 86 -8.05 12.69 -6.78
CA SER A 86 -8.17 11.23 -6.87
C SER A 86 -7.75 10.63 -8.21
N PHE A 87 -7.30 9.39 -8.18
CA PHE A 87 -7.12 8.56 -9.38
C PHE A 87 -7.52 7.12 -9.09
N ALA A 88 -7.86 6.39 -10.16
CA ALA A 88 -8.13 4.96 -10.10
C ALA A 88 -7.42 4.25 -11.24
N ALA A 89 -6.92 3.05 -10.98
CA ALA A 89 -6.22 2.26 -11.97
C ALA A 89 -6.41 0.76 -11.72
N THR A 90 -6.27 -0.04 -12.76
CA THR A 90 -6.08 -1.49 -12.60
C THR A 90 -4.71 -1.74 -11.97
N TRP A 91 -4.59 -2.84 -11.24
CA TRP A 91 -3.36 -3.34 -10.65
C TRP A 91 -3.16 -4.79 -11.12
N GLU A 92 -2.24 -4.98 -12.05
CA GLU A 92 -2.06 -6.22 -12.79
C GLU A 92 -0.73 -6.86 -12.39
N TYR A 93 -0.80 -8.00 -11.71
CA TYR A 93 0.39 -8.69 -11.20
C TYR A 93 0.18 -10.20 -11.14
N GLY A 94 1.19 -10.98 -11.54
CA GLY A 94 1.12 -12.44 -11.48
C GLY A 94 0.02 -13.09 -12.33
N GLY A 95 -0.49 -12.38 -13.35
CA GLY A 95 -1.63 -12.82 -14.18
C GLY A 95 -3.01 -12.54 -13.58
N GLU A 96 -3.07 -11.92 -12.41
CA GLU A 96 -4.29 -11.48 -11.74
C GLU A 96 -4.52 -9.98 -11.97
N VAL A 97 -5.79 -9.57 -11.95
CA VAL A 97 -6.20 -8.16 -12.08
C VAL A 97 -6.98 -7.75 -10.84
N SER A 98 -6.50 -6.70 -10.18
CA SER A 98 -7.20 -5.98 -9.12
C SER A 98 -7.28 -4.48 -9.46
N TRP A 99 -7.76 -3.67 -8.53
CA TRP A 99 -7.90 -2.21 -8.72
C TRP A 99 -7.36 -1.47 -7.52
N ILE A 100 -6.87 -0.25 -7.78
CA ILE A 100 -6.57 0.73 -6.76
C ILE A 100 -7.41 1.99 -6.97
N GLU A 101 -7.92 2.54 -5.89
CA GLU A 101 -8.52 3.87 -5.85
C GLU A 101 -7.76 4.70 -4.81
N VAL A 102 -7.16 5.81 -5.24
CA VAL A 102 -6.39 6.72 -4.39
C VAL A 102 -7.12 8.05 -4.27
N THR A 103 -7.21 8.56 -3.05
CA THR A 103 -7.73 9.89 -2.73
C THR A 103 -6.73 10.68 -1.89
N VAL A 104 -6.59 11.96 -2.22
CA VAL A 104 -5.83 12.96 -1.46
C VAL A 104 -6.80 14.04 -0.99
N SER A 105 -6.80 14.36 0.29
CA SER A 105 -7.70 15.35 0.88
C SER A 105 -7.01 16.23 1.91
N ALA A 106 -7.47 17.48 2.05
CA ALA A 106 -6.93 18.41 3.04
C ALA A 106 -7.38 18.02 4.46
N VAL A 107 -6.48 18.17 5.43
CA VAL A 107 -6.73 17.98 6.87
C VAL A 107 -6.28 19.24 7.61
N GLY A 108 -7.06 20.32 7.48
CA GLY A 108 -6.64 21.65 7.92
C GLY A 108 -5.76 22.34 6.88
N ASP A 109 -4.96 23.32 7.31
CA ASP A 109 -4.27 24.23 6.39
C ASP A 109 -2.88 23.72 5.94
N ASP A 110 -2.23 22.85 6.72
CA ASP A 110 -0.84 22.43 6.54
C ASP A 110 -0.65 20.90 6.51
N LYS A 111 -1.75 20.16 6.35
CA LYS A 111 -1.74 18.69 6.29
C LYS A 111 -2.67 18.17 5.23
N ALA A 112 -2.31 17.03 4.66
CA ALA A 112 -3.11 16.30 3.70
C ALA A 112 -3.09 14.81 4.04
N GLN A 113 -4.20 14.14 3.79
CA GLN A 113 -4.36 12.71 3.98
C GLN A 113 -4.31 12.00 2.64
N PHE A 114 -3.47 10.98 2.58
CA PHE A 114 -3.50 9.96 1.54
C PHE A 114 -4.40 8.82 2.00
N THR A 115 -5.28 8.36 1.12
CA THR A 115 -6.06 7.13 1.30
C THR A 115 -5.95 6.29 0.04
N LEU A 116 -5.66 5.00 0.21
CA LEU A 116 -5.67 4.02 -0.87
C LEU A 116 -6.60 2.87 -0.50
N GLU A 117 -7.52 2.56 -1.41
CA GLU A 117 -8.29 1.33 -1.41
C GLU A 117 -7.69 0.39 -2.44
N HIS A 118 -7.40 -0.85 -2.04
CA HIS A 118 -7.04 -1.93 -2.96
C HIS A 118 -8.20 -2.91 -3.00
N ILE A 119 -8.76 -3.11 -4.19
CA ILE A 119 -10.00 -3.85 -4.43
C ILE A 119 -9.67 -5.07 -5.28
N ALA A 120 -10.00 -6.26 -4.81
CA ALA A 120 -9.72 -7.48 -5.54
C ALA A 120 -10.87 -8.49 -5.44
N HIS A 121 -11.13 -9.20 -6.53
CA HIS A 121 -11.93 -10.41 -6.48
C HIS A 121 -11.05 -11.55 -5.98
N VAL A 122 -11.27 -11.94 -4.73
CA VAL A 122 -10.55 -13.03 -4.07
C VAL A 122 -11.59 -13.97 -3.50
N ASP A 123 -11.56 -15.22 -3.92
CA ASP A 123 -12.40 -16.25 -3.30
C ASP A 123 -11.98 -16.51 -1.84
N ASP A 124 -12.88 -17.08 -1.05
CA ASP A 124 -12.65 -17.26 0.38
C ASP A 124 -11.49 -18.23 0.68
N GLU A 125 -11.20 -19.17 -0.22
CA GLU A 125 -10.09 -20.12 -0.06
C GLU A 125 -8.74 -19.41 -0.18
N ARG A 126 -8.56 -18.61 -1.23
CA ARG A 126 -7.37 -17.76 -1.44
C ARG A 126 -7.25 -16.69 -0.35
N TRP A 127 -8.37 -16.09 0.06
CA TRP A 127 -8.38 -15.11 1.14
C TRP A 127 -7.91 -15.71 2.46
N THR A 128 -8.26 -16.96 2.75
CA THR A 128 -7.85 -17.65 3.98
C THR A 128 -6.31 -17.80 4.07
N GLU A 129 -5.59 -17.85 2.95
CA GLU A 129 -4.15 -18.07 2.96
C GLU A 129 -3.39 -16.89 3.58
N PHE A 130 -3.51 -15.69 3.03
CA PHE A 130 -2.75 -14.52 3.51
C PHE A 130 -3.65 -13.37 4.01
N GLY A 131 -4.97 -13.45 3.78
CA GLY A 131 -5.93 -12.42 4.16
C GLY A 131 -5.56 -11.04 3.61
N PRO A 132 -5.82 -9.95 4.37
CA PRO A 132 -5.42 -8.61 3.94
C PRO A 132 -3.90 -8.41 3.90
N GLY A 133 -3.14 -9.27 4.58
CA GLY A 133 -1.67 -9.20 4.62
C GLY A 133 -1.01 -9.44 3.26
N ALA A 134 -1.70 -10.14 2.35
CA ALA A 134 -1.21 -10.46 1.00
C ALA A 134 -0.71 -9.25 0.22
N VAL A 135 -1.42 -8.12 0.34
CA VAL A 135 -1.09 -6.85 -0.29
C VAL A 135 -0.89 -5.73 0.72
N GLY A 136 -1.51 -5.82 1.90
CA GLY A 136 -1.50 -4.77 2.92
C GLY A 136 -0.12 -4.47 3.49
N VAL A 137 0.72 -5.48 3.70
CA VAL A 137 2.09 -5.26 4.22
C VAL A 137 2.95 -4.53 3.18
N GLY A 138 2.78 -4.84 1.90
CA GLY A 138 3.42 -4.10 0.80
C GLY A 138 3.00 -2.64 0.76
N TRP A 139 1.70 -2.36 0.95
CA TRP A 139 1.21 -0.98 1.04
C TRP A 139 1.76 -0.22 2.23
N ASP A 140 1.84 -0.84 3.40
CA ASP A 140 2.50 -0.22 4.57
C ASP A 140 3.96 0.16 4.28
N GLY A 141 4.68 -0.68 3.53
CA GLY A 141 6.03 -0.35 3.04
C GLY A 141 6.05 0.89 2.15
N GLY A 142 5.08 1.02 1.24
CA GLY A 142 4.89 2.24 0.43
C GLY A 142 4.59 3.47 1.29
N MET A 143 3.72 3.33 2.30
CA MET A 143 3.39 4.42 3.24
C MET A 143 4.61 4.88 4.05
N LEU A 144 5.47 3.94 4.48
CA LEU A 144 6.75 4.25 5.11
C LEU A 144 7.67 5.02 4.16
N GLY A 145 7.78 4.58 2.92
CA GLY A 145 8.58 5.27 1.90
C GLY A 145 8.12 6.70 1.68
N LEU A 146 6.80 6.90 1.51
CA LEU A 146 6.20 8.23 1.32
C LEU A 146 6.42 9.13 2.54
N ALA A 147 6.24 8.60 3.76
CA ALA A 147 6.50 9.33 5.00
C ALA A 147 7.94 9.83 5.08
N ASN A 148 8.90 8.96 4.77
CA ASN A 148 10.33 9.31 4.79
C ASN A 148 10.67 10.36 3.74
N TYR A 149 10.12 10.22 2.53
CA TYR A 149 10.37 11.17 1.44
C TYR A 149 9.81 12.56 1.74
N LEU A 150 8.58 12.66 2.23
CA LEU A 150 7.97 13.95 2.58
C LEU A 150 8.66 14.61 3.79
N ALA A 151 9.14 13.82 4.76
CA ALA A 151 9.82 14.35 5.93
C ALA A 151 11.26 14.84 5.63
N SER A 152 11.96 14.18 4.70
CA SER A 152 13.39 14.45 4.45
C SER A 152 13.66 15.22 3.15
N GLY A 153 12.74 15.17 2.18
CA GLY A 153 12.95 15.61 0.81
C GLY A 153 13.97 14.77 0.03
N GLN A 154 14.54 13.72 0.65
CA GLN A 154 15.52 12.84 0.03
C GLN A 154 14.82 11.59 -0.49
N GLY A 155 15.18 11.20 -1.73
CA GLY A 155 14.70 9.93 -2.26
C GLY A 155 15.37 8.75 -1.57
N LEU A 156 14.68 7.62 -1.58
CA LEU A 156 15.20 6.33 -1.16
C LEU A 156 16.25 5.84 -2.17
N ASP A 157 17.41 5.43 -1.65
CA ASP A 157 18.35 4.62 -2.42
C ASP A 157 17.80 3.18 -2.49
N PRO A 158 17.65 2.58 -3.70
CA PRO A 158 17.14 1.21 -3.83
C PRO A 158 17.97 0.17 -3.08
N GLN A 159 19.30 0.32 -3.03
CA GLN A 159 20.18 -0.59 -2.32
C GLN A 159 20.00 -0.47 -0.81
N GLU A 160 19.98 0.75 -0.27
CA GLU A 160 19.72 0.97 1.17
C GLU A 160 18.34 0.44 1.56
N SER A 161 17.35 0.59 0.68
CA SER A 161 15.99 0.07 0.89
C SER A 161 15.96 -1.45 0.93
N MET A 162 16.71 -2.13 0.06
CA MET A 162 16.83 -3.60 0.08
C MET A 162 17.58 -4.08 1.34
N GLU A 163 18.67 -3.42 1.71
CA GLU A 163 19.46 -3.74 2.91
C GLU A 163 18.61 -3.57 4.18
N TRP A 164 17.80 -2.51 4.25
CA TRP A 164 16.90 -2.29 5.38
C TRP A 164 15.80 -3.35 5.45
N GLN A 165 15.20 -3.74 4.32
CA GLN A 165 14.13 -4.76 4.29
C GLN A 165 14.57 -6.11 4.89
N ILE A 166 15.82 -6.52 4.66
CA ILE A 166 16.35 -7.80 5.18
C ILE A 166 16.94 -7.69 6.60
N SER A 167 17.09 -6.48 7.12
CA SER A 167 17.61 -6.22 8.47
C SER A 167 16.61 -6.61 9.58
N ASP A 168 17.08 -6.65 10.82
CA ASP A 168 16.20 -6.87 11.99
C ASP A 168 15.12 -5.78 12.12
N GLU A 169 15.43 -4.54 11.72
CA GLU A 169 14.48 -3.43 11.71
C GLU A 169 13.37 -3.63 10.66
N GLY A 170 13.74 -4.00 9.42
CA GLY A 170 12.78 -4.30 8.36
C GLY A 170 11.89 -5.49 8.70
N LYS A 171 12.48 -6.55 9.25
CA LYS A 171 11.73 -7.72 9.74
C LYS A 171 10.77 -7.36 10.87
N ARG A 172 11.19 -6.50 11.80
CA ARG A 172 10.34 -5.97 12.88
C ARG A 172 9.17 -5.17 12.31
N PHE A 173 9.42 -4.29 11.33
CA PHE A 173 8.36 -3.52 10.66
C PHE A 173 7.33 -4.44 10.00
N ASN A 174 7.77 -5.42 9.20
CA ASN A 174 6.88 -6.36 8.53
C ASN A 174 6.04 -7.20 9.51
N THR A 175 6.64 -7.59 10.65
CA THR A 175 5.94 -8.32 11.73
C THR A 175 4.85 -7.45 12.37
N LEU A 176 5.16 -6.19 12.68
CA LEU A 176 4.19 -5.26 13.26
C LEU A 176 3.07 -4.91 12.27
N SER A 177 3.41 -4.68 11.00
CA SER A 177 2.44 -4.47 9.92
C SER A 177 1.48 -5.66 9.78
N SER A 178 2.02 -6.88 9.73
CA SER A 178 1.20 -8.11 9.66
C SER A 178 0.26 -8.24 10.87
N THR A 179 0.74 -7.85 12.06
CA THR A 179 -0.07 -7.83 13.30
C THR A 179 -1.22 -6.82 13.19
N GLN A 180 -0.97 -5.62 12.67
CA GLN A 180 -2.03 -4.61 12.51
C GLN A 180 -3.06 -5.03 11.46
N TRP A 181 -2.65 -5.71 10.40
CA TRP A 181 -3.57 -6.25 9.40
C TRP A 181 -4.42 -7.42 9.92
N ARG A 182 -3.86 -8.27 10.79
CA ARG A 182 -4.64 -9.25 11.57
C ARG A 182 -5.75 -8.56 12.36
N ASP A 183 -5.39 -7.52 13.10
CA ASP A 183 -6.34 -6.83 13.98
C ASP A 183 -7.43 -6.11 13.17
N ALA A 184 -7.08 -5.55 12.01
CA ALA A 184 -8.04 -4.99 11.07
C ALA A 184 -9.00 -6.05 10.49
N ALA A 185 -8.51 -7.25 10.16
CA ALA A 185 -9.35 -8.37 9.72
C ALA A 185 -10.34 -8.81 10.81
N ILE A 186 -9.86 -8.95 12.05
CA ILE A 186 -10.72 -9.31 13.20
C ILE A 186 -11.79 -8.23 13.43
N ALA A 187 -11.41 -6.95 13.36
CA ALA A 187 -12.35 -5.84 13.48
C ALA A 187 -13.41 -5.83 12.36
N ALA A 188 -13.07 -6.33 11.17
CA ALA A 188 -13.99 -6.52 10.05
C ALA A 188 -14.88 -7.77 10.17
N GLY A 189 -14.69 -8.59 11.22
CA GLY A 189 -15.52 -9.76 11.52
C GLY A 189 -14.90 -11.10 11.16
N GLU A 190 -13.62 -11.15 10.75
CA GLU A 190 -12.93 -12.42 10.54
C GLU A 190 -12.72 -13.19 11.85
N ASP A 191 -12.73 -14.52 11.75
CA ASP A 191 -12.41 -15.38 12.89
C ASP A 191 -10.98 -15.12 13.39
N GLN A 192 -10.82 -15.00 14.70
CA GLN A 192 -9.54 -14.65 15.32
C GLN A 192 -8.45 -15.68 15.01
N ALA A 193 -8.76 -16.97 15.02
CA ALA A 193 -7.77 -18.01 14.75
C ALA A 193 -7.38 -18.01 13.27
N ALA A 194 -8.35 -17.85 12.37
CA ALA A 194 -8.10 -17.74 10.93
C ALA A 194 -7.23 -16.50 10.60
N ALA A 195 -7.61 -15.32 11.10
CA ALA A 195 -6.85 -14.09 10.89
C ALA A 195 -5.42 -14.18 11.43
N THR A 196 -5.25 -14.79 12.62
CA THR A 196 -3.91 -15.01 13.20
C THR A 196 -3.07 -15.92 12.31
N ALA A 197 -3.62 -17.04 11.84
CA ALA A 197 -2.88 -17.96 10.98
C ALA A 197 -2.48 -17.33 9.64
N ALA A 198 -3.34 -16.48 9.06
CA ALA A 198 -3.04 -15.72 7.84
C ALA A 198 -1.91 -14.70 8.06
N ALA A 199 -1.93 -14.00 9.20
CA ALA A 199 -0.88 -13.04 9.57
C ALA A 199 0.47 -13.72 9.86
N ASP A 200 0.47 -14.91 10.46
CA ASP A 200 1.68 -15.70 10.69
C ASP A 200 2.32 -16.13 9.35
N ARG A 201 1.52 -16.60 8.39
CA ARG A 201 1.98 -16.94 7.04
C ARG A 201 2.51 -15.71 6.30
N THR A 202 1.82 -14.58 6.40
CA THR A 202 2.26 -13.30 5.82
C THR A 202 3.60 -12.87 6.41
N THR A 203 3.73 -12.91 7.74
CA THR A 203 4.98 -12.55 8.44
C THR A 203 6.12 -13.44 7.96
N ALA A 204 5.90 -14.75 7.88
CA ALA A 204 6.90 -15.69 7.38
C ALA A 204 7.34 -15.35 5.94
N ALA A 205 6.40 -15.04 5.04
CA ALA A 205 6.71 -14.67 3.66
C ALA A 205 7.55 -13.37 3.56
N TYR A 206 7.23 -12.36 4.37
CA TYR A 206 7.91 -11.06 4.35
C TYR A 206 9.21 -11.00 5.17
N THR A 207 9.51 -12.01 5.98
CA THR A 207 10.71 -12.04 6.83
C THR A 207 11.67 -13.17 6.50
N ALA A 208 11.29 -14.06 5.57
CA ALA A 208 12.17 -15.08 5.03
C ALA A 208 13.39 -14.43 4.36
N THR A 209 14.58 -14.90 4.70
CA THR A 209 15.81 -14.53 3.99
C THR A 209 15.86 -15.33 2.68
N PRO A 210 16.10 -14.71 1.52
CA PRO A 210 16.35 -15.44 0.28
C PRO A 210 17.53 -16.41 0.48
N GLU A 211 17.41 -17.65 -0.02
CA GLU A 211 18.50 -18.63 -0.04
C GLU A 211 19.64 -18.24 -1.00
#